data_AF-V4LI54-F1
#
_entry.id   AF-V4LI54-F1
#
_cell.length_a   1.000
_cell.length_b   1.000
_cell.length_c   1.000
_cell.angle_alpha   90.00
_cell.angle_beta   90.00
_cell.angle_gamma   90.00
#
_symmetry.space_group_name_H-M   'P 1'
#
loop_
_entity.id
_entity.type
_entity.pdbx_description
1 polymer ?
#
loop_
_entity_poly.entity_id
_entity_poly.type
_entity_poly.pdbx_seq_one_letter_code
_entity_poly.pdbx_strand_id
1 'polypeptide(L)'
;MVEFMEKVAKTANTAELTVEERNHLSVAYKNEESRGKNDHVLILKDYRGKFETEFNKSCDCILNLLDSHLVPTASLAESKVFYRKLHRMLKLGVSIFY
;
A
#
# COMPACT_ATOMS: atom_id res chain seq x y z
N MET A 1 -2.40 4.46 -11.21
CA MET A 1 -1.64 5.37 -12.12
C MET A 1 -0.21 5.55 -11.64
N VAL A 2 0.00 5.93 -10.37
CA VAL A 2 1.32 5.90 -9.71
C VAL A 2 1.94 4.49 -9.70
N GLU A 3 1.16 3.43 -9.44
CA GLU A 3 1.65 2.04 -9.51
C GLU A 3 1.98 1.56 -10.93
N PHE A 4 1.32 2.10 -11.95
CA PHE A 4 1.63 1.77 -13.35
C PHE A 4 2.93 2.48 -13.78
N MET A 5 3.13 3.72 -13.32
CA MET A 5 4.37 4.49 -13.52
C MET A 5 5.54 3.95 -12.69
N GLU A 6 5.34 3.50 -11.45
CA GLU A 6 6.38 2.81 -10.68
C GLU A 6 6.79 1.50 -11.34
N LYS A 7 5.83 0.74 -11.88
CA LYS A 7 6.11 -0.52 -12.55
C LYS A 7 6.83 -0.31 -13.87
N VAL A 8 6.48 0.71 -14.65
CA VAL A 8 7.21 1.11 -15.88
C VAL A 8 8.61 1.65 -15.54
N ALA A 9 8.76 2.46 -14.49
CA ALA A 9 10.04 2.99 -14.02
C ALA A 9 10.98 1.90 -13.45
N LYS A 10 10.43 0.86 -12.80
CA LYS A 10 11.20 -0.31 -12.34
C LYS A 10 11.58 -1.26 -13.47
N THR A 11 10.96 -1.15 -14.66
CA THR A 11 11.22 -2.02 -15.82
C THR A 11 12.13 -1.37 -16.88
N ALA A 12 12.22 -0.03 -16.91
CA ALA A 12 13.04 0.71 -17.87
C ALA A 12 14.26 1.35 -17.19
N ASN A 13 15.41 0.68 -17.31
CA ASN A 13 16.79 1.17 -17.20
C ASN A 13 17.13 2.34 -16.26
N THR A 14 18.01 2.02 -15.32
CA THR A 14 18.76 2.88 -14.41
C THR A 14 19.67 3.89 -15.13
N ALA A 15 19.09 4.96 -15.68
CA ALA A 15 19.82 6.19 -15.98
C ALA A 15 19.26 7.30 -15.10
N GLU A 16 20.11 7.86 -14.24
CA GLU A 16 19.74 8.97 -13.36
C GLU A 16 19.42 10.20 -14.22
N LEU A 17 18.14 10.60 -14.24
CA LEU A 17 17.66 11.73 -15.04
C LEU A 17 18.41 13.02 -14.68
N THR A 18 18.86 13.76 -15.69
CA THR A 18 19.50 15.06 -15.54
C THR A 18 18.54 16.10 -14.95
N VAL A 19 19.07 17.22 -14.45
CA VAL A 19 18.27 18.25 -13.76
C VAL A 19 17.22 18.85 -14.70
N GLU A 20 17.57 18.98 -15.97
CA GLU A 20 16.74 19.51 -17.05
C GLU A 20 15.62 18.55 -17.43
N GLU A 21 15.90 17.25 -17.46
CA GLU A 21 14.90 16.20 -17.70
C GLU A 21 13.91 16.11 -16.52
N ARG A 22 14.41 16.20 -15.27
CA ARG A 22 13.53 16.28 -14.09
C ARG A 22 12.63 17.52 -14.14
N ASN A 23 13.15 18.66 -14.57
CA ASN A 23 12.39 19.90 -14.64
C ASN A 23 11.29 19.83 -15.72
N HIS A 24 11.59 19.27 -16.90
CA HIS A 24 10.59 19.01 -17.93
C HIS A 24 9.51 18.03 -17.45
N LEU A 25 9.89 16.97 -16.73
CA LEU A 25 8.94 16.02 -16.16
C LEU A 25 8.02 16.69 -15.14
N SER A 26 8.57 17.55 -14.29
CA SER A 26 7.80 18.30 -13.28
C SER A 26 6.79 19.26 -13.91
N VAL A 27 7.18 19.96 -14.99
CA VAL A 27 6.30 20.87 -15.73
C VAL A 27 5.20 20.09 -16.46
N ALA A 28 5.53 18.97 -17.10
CA ALA A 28 4.56 18.10 -17.76
C ALA A 28 3.52 17.56 -16.77
N TYR A 29 3.97 17.09 -15.59
CA TYR A 29 3.09 16.57 -14.55
C TYR A 29 2.14 17.65 -13.99
N LYS A 30 2.66 18.85 -13.70
CA LYS A 30 1.83 19.99 -13.25
C LYS A 30 0.80 20.43 -14.30
N ASN A 31 1.15 20.32 -15.57
CA ASN A 31 0.25 20.64 -16.69
C ASN A 31 -0.83 19.56 -16.92
N GLU A 32 -0.53 18.29 -16.66
CA GLU A 32 -1.51 17.18 -16.67
C GLU A 32 -2.49 17.27 -15.49
N GLU A 33 -2.00 17.65 -14.30
CA GLU A 33 -2.81 17.82 -13.09
C GLU A 33 -3.77 19.02 -13.20
N SER A 34 -3.33 20.11 -13.82
CA SER A 34 -4.14 21.32 -14.05
C SER A 34 -5.18 21.17 -15.18
N ARG A 35 -5.10 20.10 -16.00
CA ARG A 35 -6.06 19.82 -17.08
C ARG A 35 -7.35 19.13 -16.64
N GLY A 36 -7.54 18.91 -15.34
CA GLY A 36 -8.85 18.65 -14.74
C GLY A 36 -9.61 17.49 -15.36
N LYS A 37 -9.46 16.29 -14.80
CA LYS A 37 -10.49 15.26 -14.91
C LYS A 37 -10.91 14.81 -13.52
N ASN A 38 -11.90 15.52 -13.02
CA ASN A 38 -12.57 15.27 -11.74
C ASN A 38 -13.16 13.84 -11.65
N ASP A 39 -13.43 13.18 -12.79
CA ASP A 39 -13.95 11.81 -12.86
C ASP A 39 -12.87 10.73 -12.67
N HIS A 40 -11.63 10.95 -13.15
CA HIS A 40 -10.54 10.01 -12.94
C HIS A 40 -10.11 9.95 -11.47
N VAL A 41 -10.19 11.08 -10.76
CA VAL A 41 -9.90 11.16 -9.33
C VAL A 41 -10.95 10.40 -8.52
N LEU A 42 -12.23 10.46 -8.91
CA LEU A 42 -13.31 9.67 -8.29
C LEU A 42 -13.12 8.17 -8.49
N ILE A 43 -12.84 7.74 -9.73
CA ILE A 43 -12.58 6.32 -10.02
C ILE A 43 -11.34 5.81 -9.26
N LEU A 44 -10.26 6.60 -9.19
CA LEU A 44 -9.07 6.25 -8.42
C LEU A 44 -9.35 6.12 -6.92
N LYS A 45 -10.19 6.99 -6.36
CA LYS A 45 -10.63 6.90 -4.95
C LYS A 45 -11.48 5.65 -4.71
N ASP A 46 -12.40 5.32 -5.61
CA ASP A 46 -13.25 4.13 -5.49
C ASP A 46 -12.46 2.83 -5.60
N TYR A 47 -11.52 2.74 -6.54
CA TYR A 47 -10.63 1.58 -6.66
C TYR A 47 -9.73 1.43 -5.42
N ARG A 48 -9.19 2.55 -4.90
CA ARG A 48 -8.42 2.57 -3.65
C ARG A 48 -9.25 2.08 -2.47
N GLY A 49 -10.48 2.58 -2.32
CA GLY A 49 -11.37 2.17 -1.24
C GLY A 49 -11.77 0.70 -1.29
N LYS A 50 -12.02 0.16 -2.50
CA LYS A 50 -12.26 -1.28 -2.69
C LYS A 50 -11.05 -2.13 -2.31
N PHE A 51 -9.86 -1.74 -2.76
CA PHE A 51 -8.61 -2.44 -2.41
C PHE A 51 -8.34 -2.40 -0.91
N GLU A 52 -8.44 -1.23 -0.27
CA GLU A 52 -8.29 -1.08 1.18
C GLU A 52 -9.32 -1.94 1.93
N THR A 53 -10.55 -2.01 1.44
CA THR A 53 -11.60 -2.87 2.02
C THR A 53 -11.24 -4.36 1.93
N GLU A 54 -10.77 -4.84 0.77
CA GLU A 54 -10.39 -6.24 0.60
C GLU A 54 -9.11 -6.58 1.39
N PHE A 55 -8.13 -5.67 1.41
CA PHE A 55 -6.93 -5.81 2.20
C PHE A 55 -7.24 -5.89 3.69
N ASN A 56 -8.07 -4.97 4.21
CA ASN A 56 -8.48 -4.96 5.61
C ASN A 56 -9.25 -6.23 5.99
N LYS A 57 -10.16 -6.73 5.13
CA LYS A 57 -10.86 -8.01 5.34
C LYS A 57 -9.90 -9.19 5.45
N SER A 58 -8.87 -9.23 4.60
CA SER A 58 -7.83 -10.27 4.66
C SER A 58 -7.02 -10.18 5.95
N CYS A 59 -6.63 -8.96 6.34
CA CYS A 59 -5.94 -8.70 7.61
C CYS A 59 -6.80 -9.12 8.82
N ASP A 60 -8.09 -8.79 8.84
CA ASP A 60 -9.01 -9.17 9.91
C ASP A 60 -9.16 -10.69 10.03
N CYS A 61 -9.22 -11.41 8.90
CA CYS A 61 -9.23 -12.86 8.88
C CYS A 61 -7.97 -13.45 9.54
N ILE A 62 -6.79 -12.90 9.21
CA ILE A 62 -5.51 -13.33 9.79
C ILE A 62 -5.44 -13.00 11.29
N LEU A 63 -5.89 -11.81 11.70
CA LEU A 63 -5.94 -11.40 13.10
C LEU A 63 -6.84 -12.34 13.92
N ASN A 64 -8.01 -12.68 13.38
CA ASN A 64 -8.93 -13.62 14.03
C ASN A 64 -8.33 -15.03 14.17
N LEU A 65 -7.62 -15.52 13.14
CA LEU A 65 -6.91 -16.80 13.22
C LEU A 65 -5.79 -16.79 14.26
N LEU A 66 -5.05 -15.67 14.33
CA LEU A 66 -4.00 -15.46 15.33
C LEU A 66 -4.57 -15.53 16.75
N ASP A 67 -5.65 -14.79 17.02
CA ASP A 67 -6.24 -14.71 18.36
C ASP A 67 -7.01 -15.97 18.76
N SER A 68 -7.72 -16.60 17.83
CA SER A 68 -8.60 -17.74 18.13
C SER A 68 -7.85 -19.07 18.21
N HIS A 69 -6.76 -19.23 17.45
CA HIS A 69 -6.08 -20.51 17.30
C HIS A 69 -4.57 -20.45 17.59
N LEU A 70 -3.83 -19.53 16.97
CA LEU A 70 -2.35 -19.58 17.04
C LEU A 70 -1.81 -19.13 18.40
N VAL A 71 -2.36 -18.07 19.00
CA VAL A 71 -1.95 -17.58 20.32
C VAL A 71 -2.34 -18.54 21.45
N PRO A 72 -3.55 -19.14 21.46
CA PRO A 72 -3.93 -20.13 22.48
C PRO A 72 -3.19 -21.47 22.34
N THR A 73 -2.93 -21.92 21.10
CA THR A 73 -2.28 -23.21 20.83
C THR A 73 -0.76 -23.16 21.04
N ALA A 74 -0.17 -21.97 21.00
CA ALA A 74 1.26 -21.81 21.27
C ALA A 74 1.60 -22.23 22.71
N SER A 75 2.36 -23.33 22.87
CA SER A 75 2.87 -23.77 24.17
C SER A 75 4.15 -23.02 24.58
N LEU A 76 4.99 -22.68 23.59
CA LEU A 76 6.28 -22.03 23.80
C LEU A 76 6.13 -20.50 23.92
N ALA A 77 6.81 -19.92 24.91
CA ALA A 77 6.77 -18.48 25.17
C ALA A 77 7.24 -17.65 23.95
N GLU A 78 8.25 -18.14 23.23
CA GLU A 78 8.79 -17.48 22.04
C GLU A 78 7.78 -17.43 20.88
N SER A 79 7.04 -18.52 20.65
CA SER A 79 5.97 -18.57 19.65
C SER A 79 4.84 -17.59 19.98
N LYS A 80 4.46 -17.45 21.26
CA LYS A 80 3.47 -16.44 21.68
C LYS A 80 3.95 -15.02 21.41
N VAL A 81 5.21 -14.72 21.70
CA VAL A 81 5.80 -13.40 21.42
C VAL A 81 5.81 -13.12 19.92
N PHE A 82 6.15 -14.11 19.10
CA PHE A 82 6.11 -14.00 17.64
C PHE A 82 4.70 -13.68 17.13
N TYR A 83 3.67 -14.44 17.52
CA TYR A 83 2.29 -14.21 17.10
C TYR A 83 1.75 -12.84 17.57
N ARG A 84 2.11 -12.41 18.78
CA ARG A 84 1.76 -11.07 19.31
C ARG A 84 2.43 -9.94 18.52
N LYS A 85 3.68 -10.15 18.08
CA LYS A 85 4.43 -9.17 17.28
C LYS A 85 3.85 -9.05 15.86
N LEU A 86 3.53 -10.18 15.25
CA LEU A 86 2.83 -10.24 13.96
C LEU A 86 1.46 -9.56 14.02
N HIS A 87 0.69 -9.83 15.07
CA HIS A 87 -0.61 -9.17 15.31
C HIS A 87 -0.46 -7.64 15.43
N ARG A 88 0.55 -7.15 16.16
CA ARG A 88 0.83 -5.69 16.25
C ARG A 88 1.24 -5.10 14.90
N MET A 89 2.07 -5.78 14.11
CA MET A 89 2.48 -5.31 12.78
C MET A 89 1.30 -5.20 11.83
N LEU A 90 0.40 -6.19 11.82
CA LEU A 90 -0.83 -6.15 11.00
C LEU A 90 -1.73 -4.98 11.41
N LYS A 91 -1.94 -4.76 12.71
CA LYS A 91 -2.73 -3.61 13.19
C LYS A 91 -2.11 -2.26 12.80
N LEU A 92 -0.79 -2.10 12.96
CA LEU A 92 -0.10 -0.88 12.56
C LEU A 92 -0.16 -0.65 11.05
N GLY A 93 -0.03 -1.72 10.25
CA GLY A 93 -0.18 -1.66 8.80
C GLY A 93 -1.54 -1.13 8.39
N VAL A 94 -2.63 -1.68 8.95
CA VAL A 94 -4.00 -1.22 8.70
C VAL A 94 -4.19 0.24 9.11
N SER A 95 -3.60 0.68 10.22
CA SER A 95 -3.69 2.08 10.68
C SER A 95 -2.90 3.09 9.84
N ILE A 96 -1.94 2.67 9.01
CA ILE A 96 -1.21 3.58 8.11
C ILE A 96 -2.05 3.93 6.87
N PHE A 97 -3.03 3.07 6.52
CA PHE A 97 -3.92 3.29 5.38
C PHE A 97 -5.12 4.19 5.71
N TYR A 98 -5.42 4.41 7.00
CA TYR A 98 -6.46 5.30 7.51
C TYR A 98 -5.91 6.68 7.86
#